data_AF-A0A4Q4S327-F1
#
_entry.id   AF-A0A4Q4S327-F1
#
_cell.length_a   1.000
_cell.length_b   1.000
_cell.length_c   1.000
_cell.angle_alpha   90.00
_cell.angle_beta   90.00
_cell.angle_gamma   90.00
#
_symmetry.space_group_name_H-M   'P 1'
#
loop_
_entity.id
_entity.type
_entity.pdbx_description
1 polymer ?
#
loop_
_entity_poly.entity_id
_entity_poly.type
_entity_poly.pdbx_seq_one_letter_code
_entity_poly.pdbx_strand_id
1 'polypeptide(L)'
;MAPVVHVIDPDPDTVLILRNPCTTFAPWDPERKPKNPVVPVSKKEKKKKSKRRVDRQAKCQSNVNLVLTQHSLNPPEHYPPLAPGGLAVNSSETFPEDGFGGSNGFAGASSASEVAPSLTTHKEPVEPEEESIHYHVSSRHLILASPVFKRALNKDGFAESVRNEIDGFFHVQASDWDPEAFLIVLQILHGRNKQVPRKVSLDMLAKIAILEDYYTFGESLDVFTEMWVQELIKVSIPKIYCRDLVLWIWVAWLFDKDQQFKEATTVAIKQSTEALRTLDLPIPTILSGTFIPRSDEIRDRLHTADEIDNTRYQAIEFVIEALHDRLERYRSTDYLCPSDANQSFLCGSFLLGSLTKELSRLNLMSPRPEVPFPGLSFNKTCELVGAMQSPWWYSANGSYSRAHSCTLNAAMKTLIEDVSTAVGGLNLGDLKKRRDS
;
A
#
# COMPACT_ATOMS: atom_id res chain seq x y z
N MET A 1 33.53 -11.46 -6.02
CA MET A 1 33.07 -12.84 -6.33
C MET A 1 32.52 -12.81 -7.75
N ALA A 2 32.62 -13.91 -8.53
CA ALA A 2 32.03 -13.89 -9.88
C ALA A 2 30.50 -13.71 -9.79
N PRO A 3 29.90 -12.86 -10.65
CA PRO A 3 28.45 -12.62 -10.63
C PRO A 3 27.69 -13.91 -10.97
N VAL A 4 26.53 -14.11 -10.37
CA VAL A 4 25.65 -15.23 -10.72
C VAL A 4 25.02 -14.93 -12.08
N VAL A 5 25.14 -15.86 -13.04
CA VAL A 5 24.68 -15.64 -14.43
C VAL A 5 23.54 -16.61 -14.77
N HIS A 6 22.42 -16.06 -15.23
CA HIS A 6 21.28 -16.81 -15.78
C HIS A 6 21.16 -16.54 -17.28
N VAL A 7 21.28 -17.58 -18.09
CA VAL A 7 21.05 -17.49 -19.55
C VAL A 7 19.62 -17.92 -19.86
N ILE A 8 18.75 -16.95 -20.12
CA ILE A 8 17.31 -17.18 -20.34
C ILE A 8 17.03 -17.31 -21.84
N ASP A 9 17.53 -16.35 -22.62
CA ASP A 9 17.47 -16.38 -24.08
C ASP A 9 18.71 -17.09 -24.63
N PRO A 10 18.59 -18.01 -25.61
CA PRO A 10 19.75 -18.67 -26.22
C PRO A 10 20.60 -17.71 -27.07
N ASP A 11 20.01 -16.62 -27.58
CA ASP A 11 20.67 -15.61 -28.41
C ASP A 11 20.48 -14.22 -27.76
N PRO A 12 21.02 -14.01 -26.54
CA PRO A 12 20.77 -12.80 -25.78
C PRO A 12 21.44 -11.59 -26.45
N ASP A 13 20.78 -10.44 -26.38
CA ASP A 13 21.34 -9.16 -26.81
C ASP A 13 21.33 -8.10 -25.70
N THR A 14 20.84 -8.48 -24.51
CA THR A 14 20.65 -7.63 -23.34
C THR A 14 21.05 -8.37 -22.08
N VAL A 15 21.69 -7.66 -21.15
CA VAL A 15 22.01 -8.11 -19.80
C VAL A 15 21.27 -7.23 -18.80
N LEU A 16 20.35 -7.84 -18.04
CA LEU A 16 19.76 -7.22 -16.85
C LEU A 16 20.69 -7.48 -15.66
N ILE A 17 21.16 -6.42 -15.03
CA ILE A 17 22.08 -6.47 -13.89
C ILE A 17 21.29 -6.12 -12.64
N LEU A 18 20.97 -7.13 -11.83
CA LEU A 18 20.30 -6.98 -10.54
C LEU A 18 21.34 -6.74 -9.45
N ARG A 19 21.29 -5.57 -8.82
CA ARG A 19 22.10 -5.20 -7.65
C ARG A 19 21.24 -5.20 -6.39
N ASN A 20 21.88 -5.36 -5.22
CA ASN A 20 21.19 -5.36 -3.92
C ASN A 20 19.95 -6.27 -3.89
N PRO A 21 20.11 -7.57 -4.19
CA PRO A 21 18.97 -8.49 -4.26
C PRO A 21 18.20 -8.50 -2.94
N CYS A 22 16.87 -8.42 -3.02
CA CYS A 22 16.02 -8.37 -1.83
C CYS A 22 16.10 -9.69 -1.06
N THR A 23 16.70 -9.65 0.12
CA THR A 23 16.85 -10.83 1.01
C THR A 23 15.73 -10.96 2.03
N THR A 24 15.05 -9.85 2.36
CA THR A 24 13.94 -9.82 3.32
C THR A 24 12.74 -9.11 2.73
N PHE A 25 11.64 -9.84 2.55
CA PHE A 25 10.43 -9.31 1.95
C PHE A 25 9.32 -9.12 2.99
N ALA A 26 8.69 -7.94 3.02
CA ALA A 26 7.53 -7.61 3.86
C ALA A 26 7.65 -8.15 5.31
N PRO A 27 8.71 -7.80 6.06
CA PRO A 27 8.95 -8.38 7.39
C PRO A 27 7.83 -8.04 8.36
N TRP A 28 7.37 -9.04 9.11
CA TRP A 28 6.38 -8.87 10.17
C TRP A 28 7.08 -8.74 11.51
N ASP A 29 7.18 -7.52 12.02
CA ASP A 29 7.73 -7.24 13.35
C ASP A 29 6.62 -6.83 14.31
N PRO A 30 6.14 -7.73 15.20
CA PRO A 30 5.07 -7.44 16.16
C PRO A 30 5.33 -6.20 17.01
N GLU A 31 6.58 -5.82 17.26
CA GLU A 31 6.99 -4.73 18.14
C GLU A 31 7.12 -3.38 17.41
N ARG A 32 7.19 -3.40 16.08
CA ARG A 32 7.25 -2.18 15.26
C ARG A 32 5.92 -1.45 15.29
N LYS A 33 5.87 -0.31 15.98
CA LYS A 33 4.70 0.57 15.99
C LYS A 33 4.38 1.04 14.56
N PRO A 34 3.12 0.97 14.11
CA PRO A 34 2.75 1.51 12.81
C PRO A 34 3.03 3.02 12.77
N LYS A 35 3.42 3.52 11.58
CA LYS A 35 3.63 4.96 11.36
C LYS A 35 2.31 5.67 11.71
N ASN A 36 2.35 6.66 12.60
CA ASN A 36 1.14 7.34 13.07
C ASN A 36 0.34 7.91 11.87
N PRO A 37 -0.98 7.64 11.77
CA PRO A 37 -1.80 8.30 10.78
C PRO A 37 -1.90 9.80 11.10
N VAL A 38 -1.85 10.63 10.06
CA VAL A 38 -2.07 12.08 10.16
C VAL A 38 -3.57 12.29 10.42
N VAL A 39 -3.96 12.44 11.68
CA VAL A 39 -5.35 12.71 12.05
C VAL A 39 -5.76 14.10 11.55
N PRO A 40 -6.83 14.25 10.73
CA PRO A 40 -7.35 15.56 10.38
C PRO A 40 -7.98 16.21 11.62
N VAL A 41 -7.48 17.37 12.02
CA VAL A 41 -8.03 18.16 13.12
C VAL A 41 -9.51 18.49 12.84
N SER A 42 -10.39 18.07 13.75
CA SER A 42 -11.83 18.25 13.62
C SER A 42 -12.23 19.73 13.52
N LYS A 43 -13.04 20.04 12.50
CA LYS A 43 -13.58 21.38 12.22
C LYS A 43 -14.64 21.78 13.26
N LYS A 44 -14.26 22.09 14.51
CA LYS A 44 -15.17 22.71 15.49
C LYS A 44 -14.97 24.22 15.72
N GLU A 45 -13.94 24.84 15.14
CA GLU A 45 -13.69 26.29 15.38
C GLU A 45 -14.10 27.27 14.25
N LYS A 46 -14.49 26.81 13.05
CA LYS A 46 -14.80 27.73 11.93
C LYS A 46 -16.27 28.16 11.80
N LYS A 47 -17.19 27.68 12.65
CA LYS A 47 -18.63 27.99 12.54
C LYS A 47 -19.05 29.36 13.09
N LYS A 48 -18.12 30.20 13.56
CA LYS A 48 -18.43 31.54 14.11
C LYS A 48 -18.14 32.73 13.19
N LYS A 49 -17.58 32.54 11.99
CA LYS A 49 -17.19 33.66 11.09
C LYS A 49 -17.86 33.72 9.71
N SER A 50 -18.71 32.76 9.33
CA SER A 50 -19.33 32.72 7.98
C SER A 50 -20.83 33.05 7.94
N LYS A 51 -21.36 33.84 8.89
CA LYS A 51 -22.76 34.32 8.87
C LYS A 51 -22.91 35.77 8.36
N ARG A 52 -21.88 36.30 7.68
CA ARG A 52 -21.92 37.63 7.03
C ARG A 52 -21.22 37.55 5.67
N ARG A 53 -21.94 37.06 4.67
CA ARG A 53 -21.76 37.28 3.21
C ARG A 53 -22.49 36.16 2.46
N VAL A 54 -23.81 36.15 2.58
CA VAL A 54 -24.68 35.57 1.57
C VAL A 54 -25.50 36.74 1.08
N ASP A 55 -24.95 37.45 0.11
CA ASP A 55 -25.71 38.28 -0.80
C ASP A 55 -24.85 38.46 -2.05
N ARG A 56 -25.52 38.25 -3.19
CA ARG A 56 -25.05 38.40 -4.58
C ARG A 56 -24.59 37.13 -5.30
N GLN A 57 -25.48 36.78 -6.22
CA GLN A 57 -25.24 36.42 -7.62
C GLN A 57 -25.34 34.94 -8.01
N ALA A 58 -26.57 34.65 -8.42
CA ALA A 58 -27.01 33.61 -9.31
C ALA A 58 -26.50 33.79 -10.76
N LYS A 59 -26.68 32.71 -11.55
CA LYS A 59 -26.58 32.54 -13.02
C LYS A 59 -25.14 32.56 -13.57
N CYS A 60 -24.75 31.73 -14.55
CA CYS A 60 -25.50 31.07 -15.60
C CYS A 60 -24.70 29.85 -16.13
N GLN A 61 -25.40 28.83 -16.64
CA GLN A 61 -24.85 27.79 -17.51
C GLN A 61 -24.69 28.33 -18.94
N SER A 62 -23.63 27.95 -19.66
CA SER A 62 -23.70 27.33 -21.00
C SER A 62 -22.30 27.16 -21.65
N ASN A 63 -22.12 25.95 -22.20
CA ASN A 63 -21.57 25.62 -23.51
C ASN A 63 -20.05 25.63 -23.86
N VAL A 64 -19.58 24.40 -24.15
CA VAL A 64 -19.05 23.90 -25.45
C VAL A 64 -17.51 23.74 -25.64
N ASN A 65 -17.17 22.46 -25.85
CA ASN A 65 -16.14 21.83 -26.70
C ASN A 65 -14.62 21.85 -26.40
N LEU A 66 -14.13 20.61 -26.23
CA LEU A 66 -13.11 19.92 -27.05
C LEU A 66 -11.70 20.50 -27.10
N VAL A 67 -10.74 19.83 -26.43
CA VAL A 67 -9.41 19.49 -26.98
C VAL A 67 -8.89 18.22 -26.27
N LEU A 68 -8.61 17.18 -27.06
CA LEU A 68 -7.69 16.08 -26.76
C LEU A 68 -6.27 16.65 -26.69
N THR A 69 -5.50 16.35 -25.65
CA THR A 69 -4.17 15.69 -25.72
C THR A 69 -3.39 15.82 -24.41
N GLN A 70 -2.75 14.71 -24.05
CA GLN A 70 -1.48 14.58 -23.31
C GLN A 70 -1.34 15.25 -21.95
N HIS A 71 -1.32 14.43 -20.89
CA HIS A 71 -0.52 14.52 -19.65
C HIS A 71 -0.95 13.32 -18.78
N SER A 72 -0.14 12.61 -17.99
CA SER A 72 1.28 12.60 -17.69
C SER A 72 1.47 11.31 -16.86
N LEU A 73 2.27 10.34 -17.31
CA LEU A 73 2.62 9.16 -16.49
C LEU A 73 4.08 9.30 -16.04
N ASN A 74 4.28 10.20 -15.07
CA ASN A 74 5.44 10.07 -14.22
C ASN A 74 5.26 8.79 -13.38
N PRO A 75 6.30 7.97 -13.20
CA PRO A 75 6.22 6.84 -12.29
C PRO A 75 5.86 7.32 -10.87
N PRO A 76 5.08 6.54 -10.10
CA PRO A 76 4.77 6.91 -8.72
C PRO A 76 6.06 7.04 -7.90
N GLU A 77 6.12 8.05 -7.02
CA GLU A 77 7.26 8.45 -6.17
C GLU A 77 7.69 7.38 -5.12
N HIS A 78 7.29 6.12 -5.28
CA HIS A 78 7.49 5.04 -4.33
C HIS A 78 8.52 3.99 -4.75
N TYR A 79 9.08 4.11 -5.95
CA TYR A 79 10.09 3.18 -6.46
C TYR A 79 11.41 3.90 -6.75
N PRO A 80 12.57 3.25 -6.51
CA PRO A 80 13.85 3.81 -6.92
C PRO A 80 13.85 3.99 -8.46
N PRO A 81 14.27 5.15 -8.98
CA PRO A 81 14.42 5.33 -10.41
C PRO A 81 15.47 4.36 -10.95
N LEU A 82 15.30 3.92 -12.20
CA LEU A 82 16.42 3.36 -12.98
C LEU A 82 17.58 4.35 -12.86
N ALA A 83 18.69 3.92 -12.26
CA ALA A 83 19.80 4.81 -11.92
C ALA A 83 20.39 5.42 -13.20
N PRO A 84 20.53 6.75 -13.31
CA PRO A 84 21.23 7.35 -14.44
C PRO A 84 22.70 6.90 -14.40
N GLY A 85 23.14 6.19 -15.44
CA GLY A 85 24.55 5.88 -15.64
C GLY A 85 25.36 7.17 -15.69
N GLY A 86 26.26 7.35 -14.71
CA GLY A 86 27.16 8.49 -14.66
C GLY A 86 28.29 8.31 -15.69
N LEU A 87 28.30 9.14 -16.71
CA LEU A 87 29.50 9.45 -17.49
C LEU A 87 29.59 10.97 -17.67
N ALA A 88 30.49 11.59 -16.92
CA ALA A 88 30.93 12.96 -17.15
C ALA A 88 31.81 12.98 -18.39
N VAL A 89 31.28 13.48 -19.51
CA VAL A 89 32.07 13.76 -20.71
C VAL A 89 32.49 15.22 -20.67
N ASN A 90 33.75 15.45 -20.34
CA ASN A 90 34.39 16.76 -20.47
C ASN A 90 34.93 16.86 -21.90
N SER A 91 34.19 17.52 -22.79
CA SER A 91 34.69 17.87 -24.12
C SER A 91 34.66 19.38 -24.27
N SER A 92 35.79 20.02 -24.00
CA SER A 92 36.10 21.36 -24.50
C SER A 92 36.63 21.23 -25.94
N GLU A 93 35.82 21.62 -26.90
CA GLU A 93 36.22 21.80 -28.29
C GLU A 93 37.14 23.03 -28.41
N THR A 94 38.22 22.91 -29.18
CA THR A 94 38.80 24.06 -29.88
C THR A 94 39.42 23.60 -31.20
N PHE A 95 38.91 24.16 -32.30
CA PHE A 95 39.34 23.94 -33.67
C PHE A 95 40.73 24.55 -33.95
N PRO A 96 41.48 24.05 -34.96
CA PRO A 96 42.75 24.63 -35.38
C PRO A 96 42.56 25.70 -36.46
N GLU A 97 43.36 26.76 -36.41
CA GLU A 97 43.67 27.59 -37.58
C GLU A 97 45.19 27.70 -37.77
N ASP A 98 45.54 27.79 -39.06
CA ASP A 98 46.86 27.76 -39.68
C ASP A 98 47.79 28.92 -39.30
N GLY A 99 49.11 28.74 -39.51
CA GLY A 99 50.02 29.88 -39.55
C GLY A 99 51.52 29.58 -39.52
N PHE A 100 52.10 29.36 -40.71
CA PHE A 100 53.47 29.68 -41.17
C PHE A 100 54.55 30.18 -40.18
N GLY A 101 55.75 29.57 -40.29
CA GLY A 101 56.99 30.35 -40.46
C GLY A 101 58.17 30.07 -39.51
N GLY A 102 59.32 29.70 -40.08
CA GLY A 102 60.60 30.32 -39.70
C GLY A 102 61.60 29.54 -38.83
N SER A 103 62.43 28.73 -39.48
CA SER A 103 63.91 28.71 -39.47
C SER A 103 64.77 28.84 -38.19
N ASN A 104 65.84 28.04 -38.21
CA ASN A 104 67.14 28.10 -37.49
C ASN A 104 67.12 27.59 -36.05
N GLY A 105 67.88 26.57 -35.62
CA GLY A 105 69.16 26.04 -36.09
C GLY A 105 70.20 26.29 -35.00
N PHE A 106 70.70 25.24 -34.32
CA PHE A 106 72.11 25.03 -33.98
C PHE A 106 72.34 23.72 -33.20
N ALA A 107 73.51 23.14 -33.45
CA ALA A 107 74.00 21.83 -33.06
C ALA A 107 74.44 21.71 -31.59
N GLY A 108 74.60 20.47 -31.12
CA GLY A 108 75.33 20.15 -29.90
C GLY A 108 75.20 18.67 -29.51
N ALA A 109 76.31 17.94 -29.54
CA ALA A 109 76.39 16.49 -29.53
C ALA A 109 76.47 15.83 -28.14
N SER A 110 76.18 14.52 -28.15
CA SER A 110 76.81 13.44 -27.35
C SER A 110 76.50 13.30 -25.86
N SER A 111 75.85 12.21 -25.45
CA SER A 111 76.51 10.97 -24.97
C SER A 111 75.51 10.02 -24.32
N ALA A 112 75.80 8.73 -24.40
CA ALA A 112 74.96 7.61 -23.95
C ALA A 112 75.11 7.33 -22.44
N SER A 113 74.04 6.88 -21.78
CA SER A 113 74.06 5.66 -20.96
C SER A 113 72.64 5.28 -20.47
N GLU A 114 72.41 3.98 -20.41
CA GLU A 114 71.20 3.28 -19.97
C GLU A 114 70.82 3.58 -18.50
N VAL A 115 69.53 3.37 -18.17
CA VAL A 115 69.00 2.54 -17.04
C VAL A 115 67.55 3.00 -16.75
N ALA A 116 66.58 2.12 -17.02
CA ALA A 116 65.22 2.14 -16.43
C ALA A 116 65.26 1.56 -15.00
N PRO A 117 64.23 1.66 -14.10
CA PRO A 117 62.81 2.01 -14.30
C PRO A 117 62.32 3.11 -13.33
N SER A 118 61.13 3.72 -13.42
CA SER A 118 59.86 3.13 -12.97
C SER A 118 58.76 4.22 -13.05
N LEU A 119 57.69 3.96 -13.81
CA LEU A 119 56.45 4.73 -13.75
C LEU A 119 55.50 4.00 -12.79
N THR A 120 55.26 4.61 -11.64
CA THR A 120 54.17 4.29 -10.72
C THR A 120 52.84 4.43 -11.45
N THR A 121 52.24 3.30 -11.78
CA THR A 121 50.84 3.23 -12.23
C THR A 121 49.96 3.52 -11.01
N HIS A 122 49.31 4.68 -11.01
CA HIS A 122 48.22 4.96 -10.08
C HIS A 122 47.10 3.96 -10.38
N LYS A 123 46.94 2.97 -9.49
CA LYS A 123 45.80 2.08 -9.47
C LYS A 123 44.64 2.87 -8.87
N GLU A 124 43.67 3.24 -9.70
CA GLU A 124 42.38 3.74 -9.21
C GLU A 124 41.79 2.74 -8.20
N PRO A 125 41.10 3.22 -7.15
CA PRO A 125 40.53 2.34 -6.15
C PRO A 125 39.45 1.47 -6.79
N VAL A 126 39.66 0.16 -6.76
CA VAL A 126 38.62 -0.83 -7.10
C VAL A 126 37.52 -0.67 -6.06
N GLU A 127 36.38 -0.11 -6.47
CA GLU A 127 35.16 -0.16 -5.67
C GLU A 127 34.82 -1.63 -5.36
N PRO A 128 34.38 -1.95 -4.13
CA PRO A 128 34.12 -3.33 -3.74
C PRO A 128 33.09 -3.95 -4.70
N GLU A 129 33.43 -5.09 -5.28
CA GLU A 129 32.54 -5.86 -6.17
C GLU A 129 31.24 -6.20 -5.43
N GLU A 130 30.19 -5.39 -5.61
CA GLU A 130 28.85 -5.66 -5.10
C GLU A 130 28.35 -6.98 -5.71
N GLU A 131 27.72 -7.85 -4.89
CA GLU A 131 27.12 -9.09 -5.38
C GLU A 131 25.99 -8.77 -6.37
N SER A 132 26.27 -8.92 -7.67
CA SER A 132 25.30 -8.72 -8.75
C SER A 132 24.88 -10.03 -9.41
N ILE A 133 23.63 -10.08 -9.86
CA ILE A 133 23.06 -11.20 -10.61
C ILE A 133 22.76 -10.72 -12.03
N HIS A 134 23.27 -11.44 -13.03
CA HIS A 134 23.15 -11.08 -14.44
C HIS A 134 22.18 -12.01 -15.15
N TYR A 135 21.17 -11.45 -15.80
CA TYR A 135 20.21 -12.20 -16.61
C TYR A 135 20.41 -11.85 -18.09
N HIS A 136 20.81 -12.85 -18.89
CA HIS A 136 20.95 -12.73 -20.34
C HIS A 136 19.61 -13.00 -21.02
N VAL A 137 19.10 -11.97 -21.67
CA VAL A 137 17.71 -11.87 -22.16
C VAL A 137 17.68 -11.19 -23.54
N SER A 138 16.51 -11.22 -24.17
CA SER A 138 16.24 -10.55 -25.44
C SER A 138 15.53 -9.23 -25.20
N SER A 139 16.11 -8.13 -25.69
CA SER A 139 15.54 -6.78 -25.68
C SER A 139 14.13 -6.77 -26.27
N ARG A 140 13.90 -7.54 -27.35
CA ARG A 140 12.61 -7.59 -28.04
C ARG A 140 11.51 -8.16 -27.17
N HIS A 141 11.78 -9.23 -26.41
CA HIS A 141 10.81 -9.80 -25.47
C HIS A 141 10.49 -8.81 -24.35
N LEU A 142 11.50 -8.13 -23.80
CA LEU A 142 11.31 -7.12 -22.75
C LEU A 142 10.49 -5.91 -23.24
N ILE A 143 10.83 -5.36 -24.40
CA ILE A 143 10.17 -4.20 -25.03
C ILE A 143 8.70 -4.51 -25.34
N LEU A 144 8.41 -5.74 -25.80
CA LEU A 144 7.05 -6.16 -26.11
C LEU A 144 6.21 -6.30 -24.84
N ALA A 145 6.81 -6.86 -23.79
CA ALA A 145 6.11 -7.19 -22.55
C ALA A 145 5.86 -5.98 -21.63
N SER A 146 6.77 -4.99 -21.61
CA SER A 146 6.70 -3.89 -20.63
C SER A 146 6.95 -2.52 -21.26
N PRO A 147 6.08 -1.51 -21.00
CA PRO A 147 6.34 -0.14 -21.42
C PRO A 147 7.55 0.49 -20.71
N VAL A 148 7.91 0.02 -19.51
CA VAL A 148 9.10 0.49 -18.78
C VAL A 148 10.36 0.04 -19.49
N PHE A 149 10.45 -1.25 -19.84
CA PHE A 149 11.58 -1.76 -20.64
C PHE A 149 11.61 -1.16 -22.03
N LYS A 150 10.45 -0.96 -22.67
CA LYS A 150 10.34 -0.24 -23.94
C LYS A 150 10.95 1.16 -23.84
N ARG A 151 10.65 1.91 -22.78
CA ARG A 151 11.22 3.25 -22.58
C ARG A 151 12.73 3.19 -22.34
N ALA A 152 13.20 2.28 -21.49
CA ALA A 152 14.62 2.14 -21.17
C ALA A 152 15.47 1.74 -22.40
N LEU A 153 14.94 0.87 -23.26
CA LEU A 153 15.65 0.34 -24.43
C LEU A 153 15.33 1.09 -25.74
N ASN A 154 14.49 2.14 -25.69
CA ASN A 154 14.23 2.98 -26.85
C ASN A 154 15.36 3.99 -27.06
N LYS A 155 15.65 4.30 -28.33
CA LYS A 155 16.78 5.11 -28.79
C LYS A 155 16.78 6.59 -28.36
N ASP A 156 15.80 7.04 -27.59
CA ASP A 156 15.57 8.46 -27.27
C ASP A 156 16.36 8.94 -26.04
N GLY A 157 17.55 8.39 -25.78
CA GLY A 157 18.58 9.05 -24.94
C GLY A 157 18.82 8.48 -23.54
N PHE A 158 18.36 7.27 -23.21
CA PHE A 158 18.76 6.59 -21.98
C PHE A 158 20.06 5.80 -22.18
N ALA A 159 20.91 5.73 -21.16
CA ALA A 159 22.20 5.02 -21.23
C ALA A 159 22.01 3.53 -21.58
N GLU A 160 20.89 2.94 -21.14
CA GLU A 160 20.48 1.57 -21.38
C GLU A 160 20.15 1.28 -22.86
N SER A 161 19.90 2.32 -23.66
CA SER A 161 19.63 2.20 -25.10
C SER A 161 20.90 2.14 -25.96
N VAL A 162 22.07 2.30 -25.35
CA VAL A 162 23.39 2.20 -25.99
C VAL A 162 23.98 0.83 -25.70
N ARG A 163 24.48 0.15 -26.75
CA ARG A 163 25.19 -1.12 -26.58
C ARG A 163 26.54 -0.86 -25.92
N ASN A 164 26.89 -1.68 -24.93
CA ASN A 164 28.19 -1.65 -24.30
C ASN A 164 29.27 -1.98 -25.34
N GLU A 165 30.36 -1.20 -25.35
CA GLU A 165 31.42 -1.29 -26.35
C GLU A 165 32.25 -2.59 -26.25
N ILE A 166 32.23 -3.24 -25.08
CA ILE A 166 33.05 -4.43 -24.78
C ILE A 166 32.36 -5.70 -25.26
N ASP A 167 31.10 -5.92 -24.86
CA ASP A 167 30.34 -7.16 -25.13
C ASP A 167 29.27 -6.99 -26.22
N GLY A 168 28.97 -5.75 -26.62
CA GLY A 168 27.94 -5.46 -27.61
C GLY A 168 26.50 -5.60 -27.11
N PHE A 169 26.26 -5.80 -25.82
CA PHE A 169 24.92 -5.96 -25.24
C PHE A 169 24.34 -4.66 -24.70
N PHE A 170 23.01 -4.57 -24.62
CA PHE A 170 22.36 -3.55 -23.80
C PHE A 170 22.49 -3.89 -22.32
N HIS A 171 22.89 -2.94 -21.48
CA HIS A 171 23.03 -3.16 -20.03
C HIS A 171 21.93 -2.38 -19.31
N VAL A 172 21.00 -3.11 -18.69
CA VAL A 172 19.87 -2.51 -17.96
C VAL A 172 20.07 -2.77 -16.47
N GLN A 173 20.12 -1.69 -15.67
CA GLN A 173 20.27 -1.81 -14.23
C GLN A 173 18.92 -2.07 -13.57
N ALA A 174 18.89 -3.00 -12.62
CA ALA A 174 17.79 -3.24 -11.71
C ALA A 174 18.33 -3.33 -10.29
N SER A 175 17.54 -2.93 -9.30
CA SER A 175 17.91 -3.06 -7.89
C SER A 175 16.74 -3.51 -7.04
N ASP A 176 17.03 -4.08 -5.88
CA ASP A 176 16.07 -4.32 -4.79
C ASP A 176 14.94 -5.31 -5.11
N TRP A 177 15.03 -6.01 -6.24
CA TRP A 177 14.11 -7.10 -6.59
C TRP A 177 14.49 -8.42 -5.93
N ASP A 178 13.48 -9.24 -5.63
CA ASP A 178 13.70 -10.64 -5.27
C ASP A 178 14.22 -11.41 -6.51
N PRO A 179 15.41 -12.05 -6.43
CA PRO A 179 16.04 -12.67 -7.59
C PRO A 179 15.22 -13.78 -8.23
N GLU A 180 14.49 -14.55 -7.43
CA GLU A 180 13.72 -15.70 -7.90
C GLU A 180 12.40 -15.23 -8.52
N ALA A 181 11.72 -14.26 -7.91
CA ALA A 181 10.55 -13.62 -8.51
C ALA A 181 10.89 -12.99 -9.87
N PHE A 182 12.03 -12.30 -9.95
CA PHE A 182 12.48 -11.67 -11.19
C PHE A 182 12.83 -12.73 -12.26
N LEU A 183 13.52 -13.81 -11.87
CA LEU A 183 13.82 -14.93 -12.75
C LEU A 183 12.54 -15.61 -13.28
N ILE A 184 11.53 -15.85 -12.43
CA ILE A 184 10.23 -16.42 -12.84
C ILE A 184 9.57 -15.54 -13.90
N VAL A 185 9.48 -14.24 -13.66
CA VAL A 185 8.89 -13.28 -14.60
C VAL A 185 9.64 -13.32 -15.93
N LEU A 186 10.97 -13.22 -15.92
CA LEU A 186 11.77 -13.24 -17.13
C LEU A 186 11.61 -14.54 -17.92
N GLN A 187 11.48 -15.69 -17.25
CA GLN A 187 11.19 -16.96 -17.90
C GLN A 187 9.83 -16.95 -18.61
N ILE A 188 8.80 -16.33 -18.00
CA ILE A 188 7.49 -16.16 -18.64
C ILE A 188 7.61 -15.29 -19.89
N LEU A 189 8.27 -14.13 -19.79
CA LEU A 189 8.42 -13.19 -20.91
C LEU A 189 9.14 -13.81 -22.12
N HIS A 190 10.03 -14.77 -21.88
CA HIS A 190 10.78 -15.48 -22.91
C HIS A 190 10.15 -16.83 -23.32
N GLY A 191 8.91 -17.10 -22.89
CA GLY A 191 8.18 -18.32 -23.25
C GLY A 191 8.80 -19.62 -22.69
N ARG A 192 9.66 -19.53 -21.66
CA ARG A 192 10.29 -20.67 -20.98
C ARG A 192 9.34 -21.35 -20.01
N ASN A 193 8.09 -21.57 -20.42
CA ASN A 193 6.98 -22.03 -19.58
C ASN A 193 7.22 -23.36 -18.84
N LYS A 194 8.13 -24.21 -19.33
CA LYS A 194 8.51 -25.46 -18.64
C LYS A 194 9.29 -25.22 -17.35
N GLN A 195 9.99 -24.10 -17.25
CA GLN A 195 10.79 -23.73 -16.09
C GLN A 195 9.98 -22.88 -15.09
N VAL A 196 8.81 -22.40 -15.50
CA VAL A 196 7.90 -21.62 -14.64
C VAL A 196 7.15 -22.57 -13.68
N PRO A 197 7.18 -22.31 -12.36
CA PRO A 197 6.52 -23.15 -11.38
C PRO A 197 4.99 -23.14 -11.54
N ARG A 198 4.36 -24.31 -11.38
CA ARG A 198 2.88 -24.45 -11.45
C ARG A 198 2.17 -23.97 -10.19
N LYS A 199 2.90 -23.85 -9.09
CA LYS A 199 2.41 -23.36 -7.79
C LYS A 199 3.48 -22.46 -7.21
N VAL A 200 3.05 -21.35 -6.62
CA VAL A 200 3.91 -20.42 -5.88
C VAL A 200 3.28 -20.18 -4.51
N SER A 201 4.11 -19.81 -3.54
CA SER A 201 3.60 -19.34 -2.25
C SER A 201 2.94 -17.96 -2.40
N LEU A 202 2.10 -17.57 -1.43
CA LEU A 202 1.55 -16.21 -1.36
C LEU A 202 2.67 -15.16 -1.30
N ASP A 203 3.75 -15.46 -0.58
CA ASP A 203 4.95 -14.63 -0.51
C ASP A 203 5.56 -14.36 -1.89
N MET A 204 5.77 -15.42 -2.67
CA MET A 204 6.32 -15.32 -4.02
C MET A 204 5.38 -14.60 -4.97
N LEU A 205 4.06 -14.86 -4.88
CA LEU A 205 3.08 -14.14 -5.69
C LEU A 205 3.05 -12.64 -5.35
N ALA A 206 3.19 -12.27 -4.08
CA ALA A 206 3.26 -10.88 -3.64
C ALA A 206 4.54 -10.17 -4.14
N LYS A 207 5.67 -10.88 -4.22
CA LYS A 207 6.91 -10.37 -4.85
C LYS A 207 6.74 -10.15 -6.35
N ILE A 208 6.14 -11.12 -7.05
CA ILE A 208 5.82 -10.99 -8.49
C ILE A 208 4.84 -9.84 -8.72
N ALA A 209 3.87 -9.65 -7.81
CA ALA A 209 2.93 -8.54 -7.86
C ALA A 209 3.64 -7.17 -7.80
N ILE A 210 4.71 -7.01 -7.02
CA ILE A 210 5.50 -5.76 -7.04
C ILE A 210 6.14 -5.53 -8.41
N LEU A 211 6.71 -6.58 -9.01
CA LEU A 211 7.30 -6.49 -10.34
C LEU A 211 6.23 -6.12 -11.38
N GLU A 212 5.04 -6.70 -11.29
CA GLU A 212 3.91 -6.37 -12.17
C GLU A 212 3.44 -4.92 -11.98
N ASP A 213 3.35 -4.41 -10.75
CA ASP A 213 2.96 -3.02 -10.49
C ASP A 213 4.00 -2.03 -11.05
N TYR A 214 5.29 -2.35 -10.94
CA TYR A 214 6.37 -1.49 -11.43
C TYR A 214 6.53 -1.55 -12.95
N TYR A 215 6.72 -2.75 -13.51
CA TYR A 215 7.02 -2.94 -14.93
C TYR A 215 5.77 -3.00 -15.81
N THR A 216 4.58 -3.23 -15.24
CA THR A 216 3.31 -3.31 -15.96
C THR A 216 3.36 -4.30 -17.13
N PHE A 217 3.52 -5.60 -16.84
CA PHE A 217 3.66 -6.62 -17.90
C PHE A 217 2.31 -7.00 -18.52
N GLY A 218 1.20 -6.74 -17.82
CA GLY A 218 -0.16 -6.96 -18.30
C GLY A 218 -0.39 -8.40 -18.74
N GLU A 219 -0.94 -8.55 -19.96
CA GLU A 219 -1.33 -9.85 -20.53
C GLU A 219 -0.22 -10.91 -20.52
N SER A 220 1.05 -10.49 -20.47
CA SER A 220 2.20 -11.40 -20.43
C SER A 220 2.20 -12.32 -19.20
N LEU A 221 1.67 -11.85 -18.06
CA LEU A 221 1.66 -12.63 -16.82
C LEU A 221 0.30 -13.23 -16.48
N ASP A 222 -0.79 -12.76 -17.09
CA ASP A 222 -2.18 -13.07 -16.72
C ASP A 222 -2.47 -14.57 -16.58
N VAL A 223 -2.01 -15.39 -17.53
CA VAL A 223 -2.27 -16.84 -17.49
C VAL A 223 -1.65 -17.50 -16.24
N PHE A 224 -0.46 -17.06 -15.85
CA PHE A 224 0.26 -17.61 -14.70
C PHE A 224 -0.26 -17.04 -13.39
N THR A 225 -0.51 -15.73 -13.32
CA THR A 225 -1.04 -15.08 -12.12
C THR A 225 -2.43 -15.60 -11.78
N GLU A 226 -3.31 -15.77 -12.78
CA GLU A 226 -4.62 -16.39 -12.58
C GLU A 226 -4.49 -17.81 -12.03
N MET A 227 -3.63 -18.63 -12.63
CA MET A 227 -3.38 -20.01 -12.19
C MET A 227 -2.93 -20.08 -10.73
N TRP A 228 -1.97 -19.23 -10.35
CA TRP A 228 -1.43 -19.19 -8.99
C TRP A 228 -2.45 -18.67 -7.98
N VAL A 229 -3.22 -17.63 -8.32
CA VAL A 229 -4.29 -17.12 -7.46
C VAL A 229 -5.34 -18.21 -7.20
N GLN A 230 -5.77 -18.93 -8.24
CA GLN A 230 -6.75 -20.01 -8.10
C GLN A 230 -6.24 -21.15 -7.21
N GLU A 231 -4.95 -21.48 -7.25
CA GLU A 231 -4.36 -22.46 -6.32
C GLU A 231 -4.33 -21.93 -4.89
N LEU A 232 -3.99 -20.65 -4.68
CA LEU A 232 -3.92 -20.06 -3.35
C LEU A 232 -5.30 -19.87 -2.69
N ILE A 233 -6.34 -19.56 -3.46
CA ILE A 233 -7.72 -19.45 -2.95
C ILE A 233 -8.17 -20.76 -2.29
N LYS A 234 -7.69 -21.92 -2.76
CA LYS A 234 -8.01 -23.23 -2.17
C LYS A 234 -7.47 -23.40 -0.75
N VAL A 235 -6.40 -22.70 -0.39
CA VAL A 235 -5.79 -22.74 0.95
C VAL A 235 -6.55 -21.86 1.95
N SER A 236 -7.50 -21.04 1.47
CA SER A 236 -8.31 -20.06 2.20
C SER A 236 -7.55 -18.82 2.70
N ILE A 237 -8.27 -17.69 2.80
CA ILE A 237 -7.75 -16.43 3.32
C ILE A 237 -7.62 -16.52 4.84
N PRO A 238 -6.53 -16.00 5.44
CA PRO A 238 -6.38 -15.95 6.89
C PRO A 238 -7.57 -15.30 7.57
N LYS A 239 -8.09 -15.96 8.61
CA LYS A 239 -9.17 -15.42 9.45
C LYS A 239 -8.64 -14.59 10.61
N ILE A 240 -7.35 -14.27 10.62
CA ILE A 240 -6.71 -13.45 11.65
C ILE A 240 -5.90 -12.32 11.02
N TYR A 241 -5.74 -11.22 11.75
CA TYR A 241 -4.84 -10.15 11.34
C TYR A 241 -3.39 -10.63 11.45
N CYS A 242 -2.73 -10.84 10.31
CA CYS A 242 -1.34 -11.31 10.23
C CYS A 242 -0.69 -10.84 8.92
N ARG A 243 0.60 -11.14 8.76
CA ARG A 243 1.39 -10.84 7.56
C ARG A 243 0.69 -11.30 6.28
N ASP A 244 0.26 -12.56 6.25
CA ASP A 244 -0.35 -13.17 5.06
C ASP A 244 -1.67 -12.51 4.69
N LEU A 245 -2.41 -11.95 5.66
CA LEU A 245 -3.61 -11.18 5.36
C LEU A 245 -3.27 -9.89 4.60
N VAL A 246 -2.20 -9.20 4.98
CA VAL A 246 -1.73 -7.99 4.29
C VAL A 246 -1.25 -8.32 2.88
N LEU A 247 -0.53 -9.44 2.71
CA LEU A 247 -0.15 -9.93 1.39
C LEU A 247 -1.38 -10.25 0.52
N TRP A 248 -2.42 -10.85 1.09
CA TRP A 248 -3.68 -11.09 0.39
C TRP A 248 -4.39 -9.81 -0.03
N ILE A 249 -4.39 -8.76 0.81
CA ILE A 249 -4.95 -7.45 0.44
C ILE A 249 -4.19 -6.89 -0.78
N TRP A 250 -2.86 -6.97 -0.78
CA TRP A 250 -2.03 -6.52 -1.90
C TRP A 250 -2.29 -7.30 -3.19
N VAL A 251 -2.18 -8.64 -3.12
CA VAL A 251 -2.39 -9.53 -4.27
C VAL A 251 -3.80 -9.39 -4.83
N ALA A 252 -4.82 -9.36 -3.97
CA ALA A 252 -6.20 -9.23 -4.41
C ALA A 252 -6.50 -7.85 -5.02
N TRP A 253 -5.85 -6.80 -4.54
CA TRP A 253 -5.93 -5.48 -5.14
C TRP A 253 -5.34 -5.47 -6.56
N LEU A 254 -4.10 -5.96 -6.71
CA LEU A 254 -3.38 -5.87 -7.97
C LEU A 254 -4.05 -6.70 -9.06
N PHE A 255 -4.43 -7.95 -8.76
CA PHE A 255 -4.99 -8.89 -9.73
C PHE A 255 -6.52 -8.90 -9.81
N ASP A 256 -7.18 -7.82 -9.39
CA ASP A 256 -8.64 -7.64 -9.53
C ASP A 256 -9.47 -8.79 -8.94
N LYS A 257 -9.19 -9.14 -7.68
CA LYS A 257 -9.90 -10.21 -6.96
C LYS A 257 -10.85 -9.62 -5.93
N ASP A 258 -12.00 -9.11 -6.39
CA ASP A 258 -12.99 -8.40 -5.56
C ASP A 258 -13.41 -9.17 -4.30
N GLN A 259 -13.74 -10.46 -4.45
CA GLN A 259 -14.22 -11.28 -3.34
C GLN A 259 -13.13 -11.47 -2.30
N GLN A 260 -11.92 -11.81 -2.73
CA GLN A 260 -10.76 -12.03 -1.87
C GLN A 260 -10.34 -10.74 -1.16
N PHE A 261 -10.39 -9.61 -1.88
CA PHE A 261 -10.11 -8.29 -1.32
C PHE A 261 -11.13 -7.92 -0.24
N LYS A 262 -12.43 -8.12 -0.51
CA LYS A 262 -13.50 -7.87 0.47
C LYS A 262 -13.36 -8.77 1.70
N GLU A 263 -13.06 -10.05 1.52
CA GLU A 263 -12.84 -10.98 2.63
C GLU A 263 -11.64 -10.58 3.50
N ALA A 264 -10.49 -10.32 2.87
CA ALA A 264 -9.26 -9.96 3.58
C ALA A 264 -9.41 -8.63 4.34
N THR A 265 -9.99 -7.60 3.71
CA THR A 265 -10.26 -6.32 4.36
C THR A 265 -11.31 -6.43 5.47
N THR A 266 -12.31 -7.31 5.35
CA THR A 266 -13.26 -7.59 6.45
C THR A 266 -12.52 -8.08 7.69
N VAL A 267 -11.59 -9.02 7.54
CA VAL A 267 -10.80 -9.55 8.66
C VAL A 267 -9.94 -8.44 9.26
N ALA A 268 -9.27 -7.63 8.43
CA ALA A 268 -8.44 -6.52 8.90
C ALA A 268 -9.27 -5.50 9.71
N ILE A 269 -10.43 -5.07 9.20
CA ILE A 269 -11.33 -4.14 9.88
C ILE A 269 -11.80 -4.71 11.23
N LYS A 270 -12.16 -6.00 11.25
CA LYS A 270 -12.77 -6.62 12.44
C LYS A 270 -11.77 -6.96 13.54
N GLN A 271 -10.52 -7.29 13.19
CA GLN A 271 -9.56 -7.86 14.12
C GLN A 271 -8.36 -6.99 14.47
N SER A 272 -8.00 -6.03 13.62
CA SER A 272 -6.84 -5.18 13.89
C SER A 272 -7.08 -4.34 15.14
N THR A 273 -6.05 -4.24 15.98
CA THR A 273 -6.01 -3.44 17.21
C THR A 273 -5.16 -2.18 17.08
N GLU A 274 -4.62 -1.98 15.88
CA GLU A 274 -3.69 -0.92 15.52
C GLU A 274 -3.90 -0.53 14.04
N ALA A 275 -3.19 0.51 13.60
CA ALA A 275 -3.21 0.92 12.20
C ALA A 275 -2.65 -0.16 11.27
N LEU A 276 -3.19 -0.26 10.07
CA LEU A 276 -2.80 -1.29 9.12
C LEU A 276 -1.32 -1.17 8.77
N ARG A 277 -0.57 -2.24 9.04
CA ARG A 277 0.81 -2.38 8.60
C ARG A 277 0.85 -2.58 7.10
N THR A 278 1.41 -1.62 6.37
CA THR A 278 1.55 -1.71 4.91
C THR A 278 2.70 -2.64 4.49
N LEU A 279 3.62 -2.97 5.41
CA LEU A 279 4.79 -3.82 5.15
C LEU A 279 5.67 -3.33 3.99
N ASP A 280 5.70 -2.02 3.78
CA ASP A 280 6.37 -1.37 2.65
C ASP A 280 5.90 -1.87 1.27
N LEU A 281 4.72 -2.51 1.23
CA LEU A 281 4.03 -2.85 -0.01
C LEU A 281 3.40 -1.59 -0.62
N PRO A 282 3.29 -1.52 -1.96
CA PRO A 282 2.69 -0.41 -2.69
C PRO A 282 1.16 -0.45 -2.60
N ILE A 283 0.60 -0.45 -1.38
CA ILE A 283 -0.86 -0.44 -1.16
C ILE A 283 -1.44 0.87 -1.70
N PRO A 284 -2.32 0.84 -2.72
CA PRO A 284 -2.55 2.06 -3.48
C PRO A 284 -3.31 3.16 -2.77
N THR A 285 -3.00 4.36 -3.24
CA THR A 285 -3.58 5.62 -2.82
C THR A 285 -4.87 5.87 -3.60
N ILE A 286 -5.94 6.19 -2.89
CA ILE A 286 -7.26 6.55 -3.42
C ILE A 286 -7.47 8.06 -3.30
N LEU A 287 -8.23 8.64 -4.25
CA LEU A 287 -8.61 10.04 -4.18
C LEU A 287 -9.78 10.20 -3.22
N SER A 288 -9.68 11.14 -2.28
CA SER A 288 -10.80 11.54 -1.43
C SER A 288 -11.80 12.34 -2.28
N GLY A 289 -13.01 11.82 -2.42
CA GLY A 289 -14.06 12.50 -3.19
C GLY A 289 -14.50 13.80 -2.53
N THR A 290 -13.98 14.93 -2.99
CA THR A 290 -14.73 16.12 -3.44
C THR A 290 -13.77 17.28 -3.70
N PHE A 291 -13.87 17.84 -4.91
CA PHE A 291 -13.26 19.08 -5.41
C PHE A 291 -11.87 18.98 -6.08
N ILE A 292 -11.85 19.50 -7.31
CA ILE A 292 -10.73 19.64 -8.26
C ILE A 292 -9.51 20.27 -7.56
N PRO A 293 -8.30 19.69 -7.67
CA PRO A 293 -7.12 20.27 -7.05
C PRO A 293 -6.68 21.52 -7.81
N ARG A 294 -6.62 22.66 -7.10
CA ARG A 294 -5.60 23.68 -7.39
C ARG A 294 -4.27 23.11 -6.92
N SER A 295 -3.23 23.36 -7.71
CA SER A 295 -1.92 22.71 -7.79
C SER A 295 -1.09 22.47 -6.51
N ASP A 296 -1.56 22.85 -5.31
CA ASP A 296 -0.65 23.00 -4.15
C ASP A 296 -1.05 22.16 -2.91
N GLU A 297 -1.99 21.22 -2.99
CA GLU A 297 -2.33 20.33 -1.86
C GLU A 297 -2.28 18.83 -2.24
N ILE A 298 -1.10 18.21 -2.12
CA ILE A 298 -0.87 16.75 -2.17
C ILE A 298 -1.52 16.02 -0.95
N ARG A 299 -2.15 16.75 -0.03
CA ARG A 299 -2.57 16.28 1.30
C ARG A 299 -3.87 15.46 1.32
N ASP A 300 -4.69 15.45 0.27
CA ASP A 300 -6.01 14.77 0.24
C ASP A 300 -5.98 13.38 -0.42
N ARG A 301 -4.79 12.78 -0.50
CA ARG A 301 -4.59 11.39 -0.92
C ARG A 301 -4.78 10.47 0.27
N LEU A 302 -5.85 9.67 0.27
CA LEU A 302 -6.13 8.69 1.32
C LEU A 302 -5.58 7.34 0.86
N HIS A 303 -4.86 6.59 1.68
CA HIS A 303 -4.41 5.25 1.30
C HIS A 303 -5.54 4.23 1.49
N THR A 304 -5.55 3.14 0.71
CA THR A 304 -6.47 2.02 0.96
C THR A 304 -6.32 1.48 2.40
N ALA A 305 -5.10 1.54 2.94
CA ALA A 305 -4.81 1.30 4.35
C ALA A 305 -5.59 2.22 5.30
N ASP A 306 -5.66 3.52 4.98
CA ASP A 306 -6.42 4.49 5.77
C ASP A 306 -7.93 4.26 5.68
N GLU A 307 -8.46 3.81 4.54
CA GLU A 307 -9.88 3.48 4.41
C GLU A 307 -10.25 2.25 5.27
N ILE A 308 -9.37 1.26 5.34
CA ILE A 308 -9.50 0.10 6.24
C ILE A 308 -9.52 0.57 7.70
N ASP A 309 -8.57 1.43 8.07
CA ASP A 309 -8.49 1.97 9.43
C ASP A 309 -9.67 2.88 9.79
N ASN A 310 -10.10 3.75 8.87
CA ASN A 310 -11.28 4.61 9.06
C ASN A 310 -12.55 3.79 9.23
N THR A 311 -12.74 2.73 8.44
CA THR A 311 -13.88 1.84 8.58
C THR A 311 -13.86 1.11 9.93
N ARG A 312 -12.67 0.69 10.39
CA ARG A 312 -12.47 0.14 11.74
C ARG A 312 -12.82 1.16 12.82
N TYR A 313 -12.36 2.40 12.71
CA TYR A 313 -12.65 3.48 13.66
C TYR A 313 -14.16 3.74 13.75
N GLN A 314 -14.83 3.88 12.62
CA GLN A 314 -16.28 4.10 12.56
C GLN A 314 -17.05 2.93 13.19
N ALA A 315 -16.64 1.69 12.94
CA ALA A 315 -17.27 0.52 13.52
C ALA A 315 -17.15 0.48 15.05
N ILE A 316 -15.98 0.80 15.60
CA ILE A 316 -15.73 0.84 17.05
C ILE A 316 -16.47 2.02 17.68
N GLU A 317 -16.37 3.21 17.07
CA GLU A 317 -17.03 4.42 17.54
C GLU A 317 -18.55 4.25 17.59
N PHE A 318 -19.15 3.64 16.56
CA PHE A 318 -20.58 3.35 16.52
C PHE A 318 -21.04 2.48 17.72
N VAL A 319 -20.28 1.43 18.05
CA VAL A 319 -20.62 0.59 19.22
C VAL A 319 -20.52 1.40 20.51
N ILE A 320 -19.46 2.19 20.68
CA ILE A 320 -19.26 3.02 21.87
C ILE A 320 -20.38 4.08 21.98
N GLU A 321 -20.68 4.79 20.90
CA GLU A 321 -21.76 5.79 20.85
C GLU A 321 -23.11 5.16 21.20
N ALA A 322 -23.44 4.01 20.61
CA ALA A 322 -24.68 3.30 20.91
C ALA A 322 -24.81 2.88 22.38
N LEU A 323 -23.72 2.54 23.06
CA LEU A 323 -23.73 2.26 24.50
C LEU A 323 -24.00 3.53 25.32
N HIS A 324 -23.38 4.65 24.94
CA HIS A 324 -23.58 5.92 25.64
C HIS A 324 -24.97 6.52 25.39
N ASP A 325 -25.53 6.37 24.19
CA ASP A 325 -26.91 6.75 23.88
C ASP A 325 -27.92 5.94 24.68
N ARG A 326 -27.65 4.64 24.90
CA ARG A 326 -28.47 3.80 25.77
C ARG A 326 -28.38 4.24 27.22
N LEU A 327 -27.19 4.63 27.69
CA LEU A 327 -27.01 5.17 29.04
C LEU A 327 -27.88 6.41 29.23
N GLU A 328 -27.83 7.36 28.28
CA GLU A 328 -28.64 8.57 28.35
C GLU A 328 -30.14 8.25 28.27
N ARG A 329 -30.53 7.31 27.40
CA ARG A 329 -31.90 6.82 27.31
C ARG A 329 -32.42 6.25 28.62
N TYR A 330 -31.63 5.43 29.33
CA TYR A 330 -32.04 4.87 30.62
C TYR A 330 -32.01 5.89 31.76
N ARG A 331 -31.23 6.95 31.62
CA ARG A 331 -31.16 8.06 32.58
C ARG A 331 -32.35 9.02 32.46
N SER A 332 -32.92 9.15 31.27
CA SER A 332 -34.04 10.05 31.00
C SER A 332 -35.24 9.75 31.89
N THR A 333 -35.85 10.81 32.44
CA THR A 333 -37.12 10.72 33.18
C THR A 333 -38.29 10.27 32.31
N ASP A 334 -38.15 10.43 30.99
CA ASP A 334 -39.17 10.10 29.99
C ASP A 334 -38.97 8.69 29.41
N TYR A 335 -38.05 7.90 29.98
CA TYR A 335 -37.86 6.52 29.57
C TYR A 335 -39.15 5.72 29.73
N LEU A 336 -39.56 5.01 28.67
CA LEU A 336 -40.67 4.07 28.69
C LEU A 336 -40.14 2.65 28.50
N CYS A 337 -40.49 1.76 29.41
CA CYS A 337 -40.14 0.35 29.30
C CYS A 337 -40.89 -0.28 28.12
N PRO A 338 -40.18 -0.94 27.17
CA PRO A 338 -40.82 -1.59 26.03
C PRO A 338 -41.76 -2.75 26.38
N SER A 339 -41.59 -3.35 27.57
CA SER A 339 -42.37 -4.52 27.99
C SER A 339 -43.57 -4.15 28.88
N ASP A 340 -43.44 -3.13 29.73
CA ASP A 340 -44.52 -2.68 30.62
C ASP A 340 -44.30 -1.20 31.02
N ALA A 341 -45.12 -0.30 30.49
CA ALA A 341 -45.02 1.13 30.74
C ALA A 341 -45.13 1.50 32.24
N ASN A 342 -45.83 0.70 33.05
CA ASN A 342 -45.95 0.93 34.49
C ASN A 342 -44.65 0.62 35.26
N GLN A 343 -43.74 -0.14 34.64
CA GLN A 343 -42.46 -0.56 35.21
C GLN A 343 -41.29 0.29 34.69
N SER A 344 -41.57 1.39 33.99
CA SER A 344 -40.55 2.20 33.31
C SER A 344 -39.46 2.71 34.25
N PHE A 345 -39.83 3.25 35.41
CA PHE A 345 -38.87 3.73 36.40
C PHE A 345 -37.92 2.63 36.90
N LEU A 346 -38.48 1.48 37.27
CA LEU A 346 -37.69 0.33 37.76
C LEU A 346 -36.80 -0.23 36.65
N CYS A 347 -37.37 -0.49 35.47
CA CYS A 347 -36.64 -0.99 34.32
C CYS A 347 -35.48 -0.07 33.93
N GLY A 348 -35.73 1.24 33.81
CA GLY A 348 -34.70 2.23 33.53
C GLY A 348 -33.60 2.24 34.59
N SER A 349 -33.97 2.20 35.87
CA SER A 349 -33.00 2.18 36.99
C SER A 349 -32.12 0.93 36.99
N PHE A 350 -32.70 -0.26 36.78
CA PHE A 350 -31.95 -1.52 36.73
C PHE A 350 -31.00 -1.57 35.53
N LEU A 351 -31.47 -1.16 34.35
CA LEU A 351 -30.65 -1.14 33.13
C LEU A 351 -29.55 -0.08 33.21
N LEU A 352 -29.86 1.12 33.70
CA LEU A 352 -28.89 2.19 33.92
C LEU A 352 -27.79 1.77 34.89
N GLY A 353 -28.15 1.22 36.04
CA GLY A 353 -27.19 0.77 37.05
C GLY A 353 -26.28 -0.34 36.53
N SER A 354 -26.85 -1.29 35.79
CA SER A 354 -26.08 -2.40 35.18
C SER A 354 -25.12 -1.89 34.11
N LEU A 355 -25.62 -1.10 33.15
CA LEU A 355 -24.81 -0.55 32.07
C LEU A 355 -23.71 0.38 32.60
N THR A 356 -24.00 1.22 33.60
CA THR A 356 -23.00 2.12 34.21
C THR A 356 -21.87 1.34 34.86
N LYS A 357 -22.18 0.27 35.61
CA LYS A 357 -21.18 -0.60 36.24
C LYS A 357 -20.32 -1.30 35.19
N GLU A 358 -20.95 -1.84 34.14
CA GLU A 358 -20.23 -2.55 33.08
C GLU A 358 -19.33 -1.64 32.24
N LEU A 359 -19.81 -0.45 31.87
CA LEU A 359 -18.97 0.54 31.15
C LEU A 359 -17.79 1.01 32.01
N SER A 360 -17.98 1.12 33.32
CA SER A 360 -16.89 1.44 34.25
C SER A 360 -15.90 0.28 34.34
N ARG A 361 -16.38 -0.96 34.45
CA ARG A 361 -15.57 -2.19 34.49
C ARG A 361 -14.72 -2.38 33.22
N LEU A 362 -15.25 -1.95 32.07
CA LEU A 362 -14.63 -2.09 30.75
C LEU A 362 -13.81 -0.87 30.33
N ASN A 363 -13.69 0.17 31.17
CA ASN A 363 -13.03 1.44 30.84
C ASN A 363 -13.61 2.15 29.59
N LEU A 364 -14.93 2.03 29.38
CA LEU A 364 -15.67 2.68 28.28
C LEU A 364 -16.44 3.94 28.73
N MET A 365 -16.47 4.21 30.05
CA MET A 365 -17.29 5.27 30.64
C MET A 365 -16.65 6.66 30.56
N SER A 366 -15.49 6.87 31.19
CA SER A 366 -14.77 8.15 31.22
C SER A 366 -13.29 7.94 31.60
N PRO A 367 -12.32 8.45 30.82
CA PRO A 367 -12.52 9.06 29.49
C PRO A 367 -13.07 8.01 28.50
N ARG A 368 -13.84 8.47 27.52
CA ARG A 368 -14.25 7.59 26.41
C ARG A 368 -13.01 7.23 25.59
N PRO A 369 -12.89 6.00 25.08
CA PRO A 369 -11.85 5.68 24.11
C PRO A 369 -11.93 6.65 22.92
N GLU A 370 -10.78 7.07 22.40
CA GLU A 370 -10.68 7.97 21.25
C GLU A 370 -9.87 7.30 20.13
N VAL A 371 -10.13 7.73 18.89
CA VAL A 371 -9.36 7.32 17.70
C VAL A 371 -7.86 7.57 17.95
N PRO A 372 -6.96 6.59 17.72
CA PRO A 372 -7.13 5.38 16.91
C PRO A 372 -7.56 4.11 17.66
N PHE A 373 -8.13 4.23 18.87
CA PHE A 373 -8.57 3.12 19.72
C PHE A 373 -7.47 2.06 19.95
N PRO A 374 -6.31 2.46 20.52
CA PRO A 374 -5.16 1.56 20.65
C PRO A 374 -5.51 0.31 21.46
N GLY A 375 -5.20 -0.87 20.93
CA GLY A 375 -5.45 -2.15 21.59
C GLY A 375 -6.89 -2.65 21.50
N LEU A 376 -7.80 -1.87 20.90
CA LEU A 376 -9.21 -2.23 20.77
C LEU A 376 -9.53 -2.57 19.31
N SER A 377 -9.97 -3.81 19.07
CA SER A 377 -10.54 -4.22 17.78
C SER A 377 -12.06 -4.23 17.85
N PHE A 378 -12.71 -4.20 16.69
CA PHE A 378 -14.16 -4.33 16.61
C PHE A 378 -14.65 -5.63 17.25
N ASN A 379 -14.05 -6.78 16.90
CA ASN A 379 -14.40 -8.06 17.50
C ASN A 379 -14.19 -8.04 19.01
N LYS A 380 -13.08 -7.48 19.49
CA LYS A 380 -12.83 -7.39 20.93
C LYS A 380 -13.87 -6.53 21.62
N THR A 381 -14.28 -5.42 21.00
CA THR A 381 -15.34 -4.55 21.52
C THR A 381 -16.66 -5.31 21.63
N CYS A 382 -17.07 -6.01 20.58
CA CYS A 382 -18.28 -6.83 20.57
C CYS A 382 -18.24 -7.96 21.61
N GLU A 383 -17.10 -8.63 21.78
CA GLU A 383 -16.91 -9.63 22.84
C GLU A 383 -17.09 -9.03 24.24
N LEU A 384 -16.47 -7.88 24.52
CA LEU A 384 -16.58 -7.20 25.82
C LEU A 384 -18.02 -6.78 26.10
N VAL A 385 -18.72 -6.27 25.09
CA VAL A 385 -20.13 -5.88 25.17
C VAL A 385 -21.05 -7.08 25.34
N GLY A 386 -20.78 -8.19 24.64
CA GLY A 386 -21.55 -9.43 24.75
C GLY A 386 -21.36 -10.14 26.09
N ALA A 387 -20.21 -9.93 26.74
CA ALA A 387 -19.88 -10.47 28.06
C ALA A 387 -20.35 -9.58 29.23
N MET A 388 -21.12 -8.52 28.96
CA MET A 388 -21.66 -7.67 30.02
C MET A 388 -22.58 -8.46 30.95
N GLN A 389 -22.51 -8.16 32.25
CA GLN A 389 -23.39 -8.78 33.23
C GLN A 389 -24.76 -8.11 33.23
N SER A 390 -25.82 -8.92 33.17
CA SER A 390 -27.20 -8.46 33.31
C SER A 390 -27.86 -9.17 34.50
N PRO A 391 -28.20 -8.44 35.59
CA PRO A 391 -28.95 -9.04 36.68
C PRO A 391 -30.38 -9.36 36.24
N TRP A 392 -30.90 -10.46 36.78
CA TRP A 392 -32.32 -10.77 36.72
C TRP A 392 -33.03 -9.95 37.79
N TRP A 393 -34.15 -9.36 37.44
CA TRP A 393 -35.00 -8.66 38.39
C TRP A 393 -36.45 -9.04 38.14
N TYR A 394 -37.24 -8.92 39.20
CA TYR A 394 -38.61 -9.38 39.22
C TYR A 394 -39.51 -8.19 39.54
N SER A 395 -40.61 -8.08 38.79
CA SER A 395 -41.66 -7.14 39.15
C SER A 395 -42.68 -7.82 40.06
N ALA A 396 -43.08 -7.12 41.12
CA ALA A 396 -44.17 -7.53 41.98
C ALA A 396 -45.51 -7.14 41.33
N ASN A 397 -46.01 -7.98 40.42
CA ASN A 397 -47.37 -7.85 39.89
C ASN A 397 -48.28 -8.90 40.54
N GLY A 398 -48.80 -8.58 41.74
CA GLY A 398 -49.75 -9.43 42.47
C GLY A 398 -49.09 -10.61 43.19
N SER A 399 -49.77 -11.77 43.23
CA SER A 399 -49.36 -12.97 43.98
C SER A 399 -48.26 -13.81 43.33
N TYR A 400 -47.79 -13.47 42.12
CA TYR A 400 -46.74 -14.20 41.41
C TYR A 400 -45.59 -13.26 40.99
N SER A 401 -44.36 -13.67 41.28
CA SER A 401 -43.15 -13.00 40.83
C SER A 401 -42.78 -13.48 39.43
N ARG A 402 -42.76 -12.57 38.44
CA ARG A 402 -42.33 -12.88 37.07
C ARG A 402 -41.04 -12.10 36.77
N ALA A 403 -40.05 -12.80 36.21
CA ALA A 403 -38.83 -12.18 35.73
C ALA A 403 -39.17 -11.16 34.63
N HIS A 404 -38.62 -9.96 34.74
CA HIS A 404 -38.86 -8.92 33.75
C HIS A 404 -38.08 -9.24 32.45
N SER A 405 -38.73 -9.04 31.29
CA SER A 405 -38.17 -9.42 29.99
C SER A 405 -37.06 -8.50 29.48
N CYS A 406 -37.05 -7.22 29.88
CA CYS A 406 -35.95 -6.32 29.52
C CYS A 406 -34.69 -6.67 30.32
N THR A 407 -33.66 -7.09 29.60
CA THR A 407 -32.32 -7.38 30.14
C THR A 407 -31.27 -6.63 29.34
N LEU A 408 -30.13 -6.33 29.98
CA LEU A 408 -29.00 -5.71 29.29
C LEU A 408 -28.47 -6.64 28.20
N ASN A 409 -28.42 -7.95 28.45
CA ASN A 409 -27.94 -8.95 27.49
C ASN A 409 -28.76 -8.96 26.19
N ALA A 410 -30.09 -8.90 26.29
CA ALA A 410 -30.94 -8.83 25.10
C ALA A 410 -30.64 -7.56 24.28
N ALA A 411 -30.51 -6.42 24.95
CA ALA A 411 -30.17 -5.15 24.32
C ALA A 411 -28.78 -5.15 23.65
N MET A 412 -27.78 -5.74 24.30
CA MET A 412 -26.41 -5.85 23.76
C MET A 412 -26.34 -6.83 22.60
N LYS A 413 -27.07 -7.96 22.68
CA LYS A 413 -27.14 -8.93 21.58
C LYS A 413 -27.70 -8.32 20.31
N THR A 414 -28.82 -7.59 20.41
CA THR A 414 -29.39 -6.87 19.26
C THR A 414 -28.41 -5.85 18.69
N LEU A 415 -27.74 -5.06 19.54
CA LEU A 415 -26.73 -4.10 19.10
C LEU A 415 -25.58 -4.80 18.33
N ILE A 416 -25.06 -5.91 18.86
CA ILE A 416 -23.96 -6.64 18.23
C ILE A 416 -24.40 -7.24 16.88
N GLU A 417 -25.62 -7.78 16.79
CA GLU A 417 -26.17 -8.33 15.54
C GLU A 417 -26.34 -7.24 14.47
N ASP A 418 -26.92 -6.10 14.85
CA ASP A 418 -27.12 -4.95 13.95
C ASP A 418 -25.78 -4.41 13.41
N VAL A 419 -24.77 -4.27 14.28
CA VAL A 419 -23.47 -3.74 13.84
C VAL A 419 -22.65 -4.78 13.08
N SER A 420 -22.70 -6.04 13.51
CA SER A 420 -21.93 -7.11 12.84
C SER A 420 -22.39 -7.37 11.41
N THR A 421 -23.67 -7.13 11.12
CA THR A 421 -24.24 -7.21 9.77
C THR A 421 -23.90 -5.99 8.92
N ALA A 422 -23.80 -4.80 9.52
CA ALA A 422 -23.41 -3.58 8.82
C ALA A 422 -21.91 -3.50 8.51
N VAL A 423 -21.04 -4.01 9.40
CA VAL A 423 -19.59 -3.95 9.26
C VAL A 423 -19.09 -5.03 8.30
N GLY A 424 -18.67 -4.62 7.11
CA GLY A 424 -18.11 -5.46 6.07
C GLY A 424 -16.83 -4.90 5.46
N GLY A 425 -16.16 -5.72 4.65
CA GLY A 425 -14.96 -5.33 3.90
C GLY A 425 -15.25 -4.37 2.76
N LEU A 426 -14.17 -3.76 2.27
CA LEU A 426 -14.21 -2.74 1.25
C LEU A 426 -14.52 -3.33 -0.14
N ASN A 427 -15.18 -2.55 -0.99
CA ASN A 427 -15.42 -2.91 -2.39
C ASN A 427 -14.26 -2.45 -3.27
N LEU A 428 -13.61 -3.38 -3.97
CA LEU A 428 -12.44 -3.09 -4.80
C LEU A 428 -12.81 -2.21 -6.01
N GLY A 429 -13.87 -2.56 -6.74
CA GLY A 429 -14.34 -1.77 -7.88
C GLY A 429 -14.66 -0.31 -7.55
N ASP A 430 -15.26 -0.04 -6.40
CA ASP A 430 -15.56 1.34 -5.95
C ASP A 430 -14.29 2.12 -5.58
N LEU A 431 -13.28 1.44 -5.03
CA LEU A 431 -11.97 2.05 -4.74
C LEU A 431 -11.19 2.35 -6.03
N LYS A 432 -11.14 1.42 -6.99
CA LYS A 432 -10.47 1.64 -8.27
C LYS A 432 -11.14 2.76 -9.08
N LYS A 433 -12.49 2.81 -9.11
CA LYS A 433 -13.22 3.94 -9.72
C LYS A 433 -12.83 5.29 -9.09
N ARG A 434 -12.73 5.36 -7.76
CA ARG A 434 -12.29 6.60 -7.05
C ARG A 434 -10.85 6.98 -7.36
N ARG A 435 -9.96 6.00 -7.59
CA ARG A 435 -8.57 6.25 -8.00
C ARG A 435 -8.46 6.78 -9.43
N ASP A 436 -9.29 6.24 -10.33
CA ASP A 436 -9.22 6.51 -11.76
C ASP A 436 -10.09 7.71 -12.22
N SER A 437 -10.89 8.28 -11.31
CA SER A 437 -11.73 9.49 -11.53
C SER A 437 -10.96 10.77 -11.21
#